data_AF-A0AA86XVK3-F1
#
_entry.id   AF-A0AA86XVK3-F1
#
_cell.length_a   1.000
_cell.length_b   1.000
_cell.length_c   1.000
_cell.angle_alpha   90.00
_cell.angle_beta   90.00
_cell.angle_gamma   90.00
#
_symmetry.space_group_name_H-M   'P 1'
#
loop_
_entity.id
_entity.type
_entity.pdbx_description
1 polymer ?
#
loop_
_entity_poly.entity_id
_entity_poly.type
_entity_poly.pdbx_seq_one_letter_code
_entity_poly.pdbx_strand_id
1 'polypeptide(L)'
;MKTSYQPQAGSVVLSAKKALTGRDLQANEFAFELVDEAGKVLQTQRNDANGNITFDALTYDDAGEHRYTIREKAGNDATIIYDETTYQVTVTVKEQAGKLVAEAEQMAEMVFNNRVKEGKTTKPGTGNLPKTNDTTTAGWVVLGLLLVVIAVGIYLDRKKRTPLS
;
A
#
# COMPACT_ATOMS: atom_id res chain seq x y z
N MET A 1 37.42 28.37 30.83
CA MET A 1 37.08 27.24 29.94
C MET A 1 35.58 27.27 29.71
N LYS A 2 35.11 27.24 28.47
CA LYS A 2 33.67 27.15 28.17
C LYS A 2 33.38 25.67 27.89
N THR A 3 32.78 24.98 28.85
CA THR A 3 32.32 23.60 28.65
C THR A 3 31.08 23.66 27.75
N SER A 4 31.19 23.18 26.50
CA SER A 4 30.02 23.02 25.62
C SER A 4 29.30 21.73 26.01
N TYR A 5 28.15 21.88 26.67
CA TYR A 5 27.25 20.77 26.96
C TYR A 5 26.36 20.51 25.74
N GLN A 6 26.29 19.25 25.29
CA GLN A 6 25.39 18.79 24.23
C GLN A 6 24.88 17.40 24.64
N PRO A 7 23.56 17.20 24.79
CA PRO A 7 23.01 15.89 25.12
C PRO A 7 23.18 14.92 23.93
N GLN A 8 23.17 13.62 24.21
CA GLN A 8 23.12 12.60 23.16
C GLN A 8 21.74 12.62 22.48
N ALA A 9 21.72 12.63 21.14
CA ALA A 9 20.50 12.62 20.34
C ALA A 9 19.57 11.43 20.64
N GLY A 10 18.28 11.68 20.53
CA GLY A 10 17.20 10.71 20.69
C GLY A 10 16.58 10.33 19.35
N SER A 11 15.76 9.28 19.32
CA SER A 11 15.01 8.93 18.11
C SER A 11 13.71 8.21 18.38
N VAL A 12 12.77 8.32 17.46
CA VAL A 12 11.50 7.55 17.46
C VAL A 12 11.22 6.95 16.09
N VAL A 13 10.55 5.80 16.06
CA VAL A 13 10.03 5.18 14.84
C VAL A 13 8.50 5.28 14.89
N LEU A 14 7.91 5.77 13.80
CA LEU A 14 6.46 5.84 13.64
C LEU A 14 5.98 4.73 12.70
N SER A 15 4.80 4.18 12.98
CA SER A 15 4.22 3.10 12.18
C SER A 15 2.71 3.25 12.06
N ALA A 16 2.15 2.74 10.97
CA ALA A 16 0.72 2.66 10.72
C ALA A 16 0.38 1.34 10.04
N LYS A 17 -0.91 1.10 9.81
CA LYS A 17 -1.44 -0.07 9.10
C LYS A 17 -2.20 0.33 7.85
N LYS A 18 -2.17 -0.56 6.86
CA LYS A 18 -2.95 -0.50 5.63
C LYS A 18 -3.87 -1.71 5.54
N ALA A 19 -5.16 -1.44 5.36
CA ALA A 19 -6.14 -2.43 4.95
C ALA A 19 -6.68 -2.10 3.54
N LEU A 20 -7.03 -3.16 2.81
CA LEU A 20 -7.74 -3.08 1.54
C LEU A 20 -8.92 -4.03 1.57
N THR A 21 -10.11 -3.51 1.25
CA THR A 21 -11.33 -4.32 1.09
C THR A 21 -11.60 -4.57 -0.39
N GLY A 22 -11.96 -5.81 -0.73
CA GLY A 22 -12.39 -6.21 -2.08
C GLY A 22 -11.37 -7.06 -2.85
N ARG A 23 -10.13 -7.12 -2.40
CA ARG A 23 -9.11 -8.10 -2.81
C ARG A 23 -7.94 -8.10 -1.83
N ASP A 24 -7.00 -9.01 -2.05
CA ASP A 24 -5.75 -9.06 -1.28
C ASP A 24 -4.88 -7.82 -1.51
N LEU A 25 -4.28 -7.34 -0.41
CA LEU A 25 -3.29 -6.26 -0.41
C LEU A 25 -1.94 -6.78 -0.92
N GLN A 26 -1.34 -6.04 -1.86
CA GLN A 26 0.00 -6.35 -2.34
C GLN A 26 1.06 -5.51 -1.61
N ALA A 27 2.27 -6.05 -1.48
CA ALA A 27 3.40 -5.28 -0.98
C ALA A 27 3.71 -4.10 -1.92
N ASN A 28 4.11 -2.98 -1.33
CA ASN A 28 4.49 -1.75 -2.02
C ASN A 28 3.37 -1.10 -2.86
N GLU A 29 2.12 -1.43 -2.59
CA GLU A 29 0.98 -1.00 -3.40
C GLU A 29 0.57 0.45 -3.15
N PHE A 30 0.46 0.84 -1.88
CA PHE A 30 0.04 2.18 -1.45
C PHE A 30 1.20 2.92 -0.79
N ALA A 31 1.23 4.24 -0.97
CA ALA A 31 2.27 5.12 -0.45
C ALA A 31 1.71 6.06 0.62
N PHE A 32 2.51 6.31 1.66
CA PHE A 32 2.14 7.09 2.83
C PHE A 32 3.20 8.14 3.10
N GLU A 33 2.76 9.36 3.38
CA GLU A 33 3.62 10.49 3.65
C GLU A 33 3.63 10.80 5.14
N LEU A 34 4.83 11.00 5.67
CA LEU A 34 5.04 11.64 6.97
C LEU A 34 5.40 13.10 6.71
N VAL A 35 4.62 14.00 7.30
CA VAL A 35 4.66 15.44 7.05
C VAL A 35 4.90 16.16 8.36
N ASP A 36 5.77 17.18 8.37
CA ASP A 36 5.95 18.04 9.53
C ASP A 36 4.82 19.09 9.67
N GLU A 37 4.83 19.84 10.77
CA GLU A 37 3.84 20.89 11.03
C GLU A 37 3.84 22.01 9.97
N ALA A 38 4.95 22.24 9.28
CA ALA A 38 5.04 23.21 8.19
C ALA A 38 4.48 22.69 6.86
N GLY A 39 4.02 21.43 6.81
CA GLY A 39 3.50 20.80 5.60
C GLY A 39 4.58 20.22 4.68
N LYS A 40 5.84 20.17 5.13
CA LYS A 40 6.92 19.56 4.35
C LYS A 40 6.88 18.05 4.52
N VAL A 41 6.89 17.35 3.39
CA VAL A 41 7.03 15.88 3.37
C VAL A 41 8.45 15.52 3.81
N LEU A 42 8.56 14.82 4.95
CA LEU A 42 9.82 14.33 5.48
C LEU A 42 10.20 12.98 4.90
N GLN A 43 9.21 12.09 4.77
CA GLN A 43 9.39 10.73 4.27
C GLN A 43 8.19 10.27 3.45
N THR A 44 8.42 9.34 2.53
CA THR A 44 7.36 8.59 1.84
C THR A 44 7.70 7.11 1.92
N GLN A 45 6.81 6.33 2.55
CA GLN A 45 6.97 4.88 2.69
C GLN A 45 5.80 4.15 2.07
N ARG A 46 5.91 2.82 1.94
CA ARG A 46 4.85 1.97 1.40
C ARG A 46 4.47 0.87 2.36
N ASN A 47 3.28 0.31 2.17
CA ASN A 47 2.86 -0.85 2.94
C ASN A 47 3.66 -2.11 2.55
N ASP A 48 3.91 -3.00 3.50
CA ASP A 48 4.33 -4.38 3.21
C ASP A 48 3.12 -5.28 2.87
N ALA A 49 3.37 -6.56 2.60
CA ALA A 49 2.30 -7.53 2.28
C ALA A 49 1.32 -7.79 3.43
N ASN A 50 1.71 -7.50 4.67
CA ASN A 50 0.87 -7.62 5.86
C ASN A 50 0.18 -6.29 6.22
N GLY A 51 0.33 -5.27 5.36
CA GLY A 51 -0.18 -3.93 5.59
C GLY A 51 0.59 -3.11 6.61
N ASN A 52 1.79 -3.51 7.04
CA ASN A 52 2.62 -2.66 7.89
C ASN A 52 3.18 -1.49 7.10
N ILE A 53 3.14 -0.30 7.69
CA ILE A 53 3.83 0.89 7.22
C ILE A 53 4.80 1.29 8.33
N THR A 54 6.08 1.38 8.02
CA THR A 54 7.11 1.79 8.99
C THR A 54 7.94 2.90 8.39
N PHE A 55 8.01 4.01 9.10
CA PHE A 55 8.86 5.15 8.75
C PHE A 55 10.28 4.94 9.28
N ASP A 56 11.25 5.55 8.61
CA ASP A 56 12.62 5.58 9.12
C ASP A 56 12.67 6.38 10.42
N ALA A 57 13.61 6.05 11.29
CA ALA A 57 13.76 6.71 12.58
C ALA A 57 13.93 8.22 12.41
N LEU A 58 13.15 9.00 13.15
CA LEU A 58 13.31 10.44 13.28
C LEU A 58 14.30 10.71 14.40
N THR A 59 15.35 11.47 14.13
CA THR A 59 16.37 11.87 15.12
C THR A 59 16.07 13.26 15.68
N TYR A 60 16.35 13.45 16.96
CA TYR A 60 16.14 14.70 17.68
C TYR A 60 17.43 15.12 18.38
N ASP A 61 17.87 16.34 18.10
CA ASP A 61 19.06 16.95 18.69
C ASP A 61 18.72 17.96 19.81
N ASP A 62 17.44 18.30 19.95
CA ASP A 62 16.93 19.22 20.98
C ASP A 62 15.66 18.65 21.66
N ALA A 63 15.39 19.09 22.88
CA ALA A 63 14.15 18.79 23.59
C ALA A 63 12.99 19.68 23.12
N GLY A 64 11.76 19.18 23.18
CA GLY A 64 10.57 19.90 22.75
C GLY A 64 9.44 18.99 22.29
N GLU A 65 8.37 19.61 21.81
CA GLU A 65 7.26 18.91 21.17
C GLU A 65 7.38 19.04 19.65
N HIS A 66 7.20 17.92 18.96
CA HIS A 66 7.22 17.84 17.51
C HIS A 66 5.92 17.23 17.00
N ARG A 67 5.22 17.95 16.13
CA ARG A 67 3.94 17.51 15.57
C ARG A 67 4.10 17.06 14.14
N TYR A 68 3.52 15.91 13.83
CA TYR A 68 3.56 15.30 12.52
C TYR A 68 2.16 14.92 12.05
N THR A 69 2.00 14.87 10.73
CA THR A 69 0.84 14.30 10.07
C THR A 69 1.26 13.10 9.23
N ILE A 70 0.56 11.98 9.39
CA ILE A 70 0.68 10.81 8.51
C ILE A 70 -0.58 10.76 7.64
N ARG A 71 -0.39 10.65 6.32
CA ARG A 71 -1.49 10.56 5.35
C ARG A 71 -1.18 9.56 4.24
N GLU A 72 -2.22 8.97 3.66
CA GLU A 72 -2.09 8.24 2.41
C GLU A 72 -1.88 9.23 1.25
N LYS A 73 -0.92 8.92 0.38
CA LYS A 73 -0.70 9.67 -0.85
C LYS A 73 -1.73 9.22 -1.88
N ALA A 74 -2.48 10.17 -2.43
CA ALA A 74 -3.43 9.90 -3.50
C ALA A 74 -2.74 9.16 -4.66
N GLY A 75 -3.29 8.00 -5.02
CA GLY A 75 -2.87 7.26 -6.21
C GLY A 75 -3.69 7.65 -7.43
N ASN A 76 -3.49 6.89 -8.52
CA ASN A 76 -4.17 7.11 -9.80
C ASN A 76 -4.99 5.89 -10.26
N ASP A 77 -5.15 4.86 -9.41
CA ASP A 77 -5.97 3.70 -9.73
C ASP A 77 -7.45 4.08 -9.62
N ALA A 78 -8.10 4.21 -10.78
CA ALA A 78 -9.50 4.57 -10.87
C ALA A 78 -10.44 3.49 -10.32
N THR A 79 -9.96 2.28 -10.05
CA THR A 79 -10.72 1.19 -9.42
C THR A 79 -10.63 1.19 -7.90
N ILE A 80 -9.79 2.05 -7.30
CA ILE A 80 -9.64 2.15 -5.85
C ILE A 80 -10.30 3.43 -5.34
N ILE A 81 -10.93 3.33 -4.18
CA ILE A 81 -11.30 4.47 -3.35
C ILE A 81 -10.26 4.55 -2.24
N TYR A 82 -9.47 5.61 -2.30
CA TYR A 82 -8.38 5.88 -1.38
C TYR A 82 -8.91 6.44 -0.05
N ASP A 83 -8.20 6.16 1.04
CA ASP A 83 -8.46 6.79 2.33
C ASP A 83 -7.92 8.23 2.33
N GLU A 84 -8.75 9.17 2.78
CA GLU A 84 -8.39 10.59 2.90
C GLU A 84 -8.11 10.99 4.36
N THR A 85 -8.19 10.04 5.29
CA THR A 85 -7.92 10.26 6.72
C THR A 85 -6.49 10.75 6.92
N THR A 86 -6.32 11.70 7.84
CA THR A 86 -5.00 12.16 8.29
C THR A 86 -4.86 11.87 9.78
N TYR A 87 -3.74 11.29 10.19
CA TYR A 87 -3.43 11.06 11.60
C TYR A 87 -2.39 12.06 12.09
N GLN A 88 -2.69 12.73 13.20
CA GLN A 88 -1.74 13.60 13.88
C GLN A 88 -0.99 12.81 14.95
N VAL A 89 0.32 13.00 15.01
CA VAL A 89 1.19 12.39 16.01
C VAL A 89 1.99 13.48 16.69
N THR A 90 1.94 13.53 18.01
CA THR A 90 2.81 14.39 18.82
C THR A 90 3.95 13.55 19.37
N VAL A 91 5.18 14.00 19.16
CA VAL A 91 6.38 13.41 19.76
C VAL A 91 6.91 14.38 20.80
N THR A 92 6.98 13.91 22.04
CA THR A 92 7.53 14.66 23.17
C THR A 92 8.96 14.21 23.39
N VAL A 93 9.91 15.13 23.30
CA VAL A 93 11.35 14.88 23.50
C VAL A 93 11.80 15.53 24.80
N LYS A 94 12.35 14.72 25.72
CA LYS A 94 12.85 15.16 27.02
C LYS A 94 14.29 14.73 27.22
N GLU A 95 15.10 15.59 27.83
CA GLU A 95 16.42 15.20 28.27
C GLU A 95 16.34 14.41 29.59
N GLN A 96 16.99 13.24 29.62
CA GLN A 96 17.13 12.38 30.78
C GLN A 96 18.59 11.93 30.89
N ALA A 97 19.26 12.36 31.96
CA ALA A 97 20.65 11.99 32.25
C ALA A 97 21.63 12.23 31.08
N GLY A 98 21.52 13.37 30.40
CA GLY A 98 22.40 13.72 29.27
C GLY A 98 22.06 13.05 27.94
N LYS A 99 20.89 12.42 27.82
CA LYS A 99 20.37 11.83 26.60
C LYS A 99 18.95 12.34 26.32
N LEU A 100 18.63 12.60 25.05
CA LEU A 100 17.27 12.88 24.62
C LEU A 100 16.46 11.59 24.47
N VAL A 101 15.26 11.58 25.05
CA VAL A 101 14.29 10.50 24.99
C VAL A 101 13.06 11.03 24.26
N ALA A 102 12.72 10.41 23.14
CA ALA A 102 11.60 10.78 22.29
C ALA A 102 10.46 9.77 22.46
N GLU A 103 9.28 10.25 22.83
CA GLU A 103 8.08 9.43 23.05
C GLU A 103 6.96 9.91 22.11
N ALA A 104 6.43 9.00 21.29
CA ALA A 104 5.29 9.30 20.44
C ALA A 104 3.98 9.06 21.20
N GLU A 105 3.17 10.10 21.30
CA GLU A 105 1.81 10.01 21.81
C GLU A 105 0.88 9.64 20.65
N GLN A 106 0.44 8.38 20.64
CA GLN A 106 -0.50 7.84 19.66
C GLN A 106 -1.90 7.80 20.27
N MET A 107 -2.82 8.63 19.76
CA MET A 107 -4.19 8.71 20.30
C MET A 107 -5.11 7.57 19.85
N ALA A 108 -4.75 6.86 18.78
CA ALA A 108 -5.47 5.70 18.24
C ALA A 108 -4.54 4.81 17.40
N GLU A 109 -4.95 3.56 17.16
CA GLU A 109 -4.30 2.72 16.14
C GLU A 109 -4.51 3.36 14.76
N MET A 110 -3.42 3.70 14.07
CA MET A 110 -3.47 4.37 12.78
C MET A 110 -3.67 3.33 11.68
N VAL A 111 -4.87 3.25 11.10
CA VAL A 111 -5.22 2.29 10.05
C VAL A 111 -5.85 3.02 8.86
N PHE A 112 -5.18 2.99 7.72
CA PHE A 112 -5.71 3.50 6.46
C PHE A 112 -6.49 2.40 5.73
N ASN A 113 -7.69 2.70 5.26
CA ASN A 113 -8.64 1.74 4.70
C ASN A 113 -9.01 2.11 3.26
N ASN A 114 -8.46 1.37 2.29
CA ASN A 114 -8.90 1.48 0.89
C ASN A 114 -10.00 0.46 0.61
N ARG A 115 -10.76 0.73 -0.45
CA ARG A 115 -11.68 -0.26 -1.02
C ARG A 115 -11.65 -0.25 -2.53
N VAL A 116 -11.81 -1.43 -3.14
CA VAL A 116 -12.09 -1.54 -4.56
C VAL A 116 -13.48 -0.95 -4.83
N LYS A 117 -13.62 -0.15 -5.88
CA LYS A 117 -14.90 0.34 -6.38
C LYS A 117 -15.72 -0.85 -6.84
N GLU A 118 -16.97 -0.90 -6.41
CA GLU A 118 -17.90 -1.88 -6.93
C GLU A 118 -18.13 -1.61 -8.43
N GLY A 119 -17.64 -2.51 -9.28
CA GLY A 119 -18.17 -2.64 -10.63
C GLY A 119 -19.56 -3.30 -10.54
N LYS A 120 -20.46 -2.99 -11.47
CA LYS A 120 -21.64 -3.85 -11.67
C LYS A 120 -21.13 -5.27 -11.91
N THR A 121 -21.34 -6.15 -10.94
CA THR A 121 -21.03 -7.56 -11.07
C THR A 121 -22.03 -8.17 -12.05
N THR A 122 -21.58 -8.56 -13.25
CA THR A 122 -22.29 -9.64 -13.94
C THR A 122 -22.03 -10.89 -13.12
N LYS A 123 -23.08 -11.31 -12.40
CA LYS A 123 -23.19 -12.56 -11.65
C LYS A 123 -22.48 -13.73 -12.36
N PRO A 124 -21.71 -14.57 -11.64
CA PRO A 124 -21.22 -15.84 -12.18
C PRO A 124 -22.42 -16.73 -12.52
N GLY A 125 -22.60 -17.04 -13.81
CA GLY A 125 -23.66 -17.93 -14.28
C GLY A 125 -23.22 -19.38 -14.19
N THR A 126 -23.98 -20.20 -13.45
CA THR A 126 -23.99 -21.66 -13.62
C THR A 126 -25.43 -22.16 -13.51
N GLY A 127 -25.93 -22.79 -14.57
CA GLY A 127 -27.15 -23.63 -14.54
C GLY A 127 -28.24 -23.26 -15.54
N ASN A 128 -28.40 -24.09 -16.58
CA ASN A 128 -29.37 -23.97 -17.68
C ASN A 128 -30.86 -24.11 -17.25
N LEU A 129 -31.79 -23.35 -17.87
CA LEU A 129 -32.93 -23.79 -18.73
C LEU A 129 -33.85 -22.56 -19.12
N PRO A 130 -34.64 -22.62 -20.23
CA PRO A 130 -34.93 -21.46 -21.09
C PRO A 130 -36.36 -20.84 -21.01
N LYS A 131 -36.57 -19.75 -21.82
CA LYS A 131 -37.80 -19.16 -22.43
C LYS A 131 -38.43 -17.94 -21.73
N THR A 132 -38.92 -16.85 -22.36
CA THR A 132 -38.87 -16.21 -23.70
C THR A 132 -39.59 -14.86 -23.53
N ASN A 133 -39.04 -13.75 -24.04
CA ASN A 133 -39.79 -12.62 -24.61
C ASN A 133 -38.82 -11.54 -25.14
N ASP A 134 -38.46 -11.74 -26.40
CA ASP A 134 -38.58 -10.81 -27.52
C ASP A 134 -37.83 -9.46 -27.54
N THR A 135 -36.99 -9.36 -28.58
CA THR A 135 -36.67 -8.20 -29.45
C THR A 135 -35.35 -7.47 -29.16
N THR A 136 -34.39 -7.20 -30.06
CA THR A 136 -33.97 -7.65 -31.42
C THR A 136 -32.69 -6.86 -31.76
N THR A 137 -31.71 -7.52 -32.40
CA THR A 137 -30.70 -6.98 -33.34
C THR A 137 -29.33 -6.44 -32.89
N ALA A 138 -28.32 -7.09 -33.50
CA ALA A 138 -26.92 -6.73 -33.78
C ALA A 138 -25.94 -6.83 -32.60
N GLY A 139 -24.86 -7.61 -32.60
CA GLY A 139 -24.22 -8.40 -33.65
C GLY A 139 -22.70 -8.17 -33.63
N TRP A 140 -21.94 -9.21 -33.26
CA TRP A 140 -20.53 -9.51 -33.62
C TRP A 140 -19.47 -8.42 -33.28
N VAL A 141 -18.37 -8.70 -32.57
CA VAL A 141 -17.10 -9.13 -33.19
C VAL A 141 -16.13 -9.57 -32.07
N VAL A 142 -15.52 -10.74 -32.30
CA VAL A 142 -14.38 -11.31 -31.58
C VAL A 142 -13.13 -10.45 -31.78
N LEU A 143 -12.22 -10.39 -30.82
CA LEU A 143 -10.79 -10.76 -30.95
C LEU A 143 -9.93 -10.01 -29.93
N GLY A 144 -9.20 -10.78 -29.11
CA GLY A 144 -8.22 -10.26 -28.17
C GLY A 144 -6.94 -9.78 -28.85
N LEU A 145 -6.01 -9.28 -28.03
CA LEU A 145 -4.55 -9.30 -28.25
C LEU A 145 -3.91 -8.80 -26.93
N LEU A 146 -2.71 -9.10 -26.46
CA LEU A 146 -1.66 -10.12 -26.59
C LEU A 146 -0.39 -9.39 -26.09
N LEU A 147 0.46 -9.99 -25.25
CA LEU A 147 1.88 -9.62 -25.25
C LEU A 147 2.77 -10.89 -25.20
N VAL A 148 3.62 -10.95 -26.23
CA VAL A 148 4.70 -11.89 -26.59
C VAL A 148 5.88 -11.68 -25.60
N VAL A 149 6.77 -12.63 -25.26
CA VAL A 149 8.02 -12.96 -26.00
C VAL A 149 8.77 -14.16 -25.36
N ILE A 150 8.94 -15.23 -26.16
CA ILE A 150 10.12 -16.04 -26.53
C ILE A 150 11.06 -16.62 -25.44
N ALA A 151 11.13 -17.95 -25.39
CA ALA A 151 12.42 -18.68 -25.41
C ALA A 151 12.29 -19.98 -26.23
N VAL A 152 13.18 -20.10 -27.20
CA VAL A 152 13.27 -21.12 -28.24
C VAL A 152 13.68 -22.48 -27.65
N GLY A 153 12.99 -23.54 -28.05
CA GLY A 153 13.32 -24.92 -27.73
C GLY A 153 12.86 -25.88 -28.83
N ILE A 154 13.22 -25.60 -30.08
CA ILE A 154 13.14 -26.59 -31.16
C ILE A 154 14.32 -27.54 -30.98
N TYR A 155 14.08 -28.78 -30.53
CA TYR A 155 14.88 -29.93 -30.98
C TYR A 155 14.15 -31.27 -30.68
N LEU A 156 13.61 -31.87 -31.74
CA LEU A 156 13.59 -33.29 -32.09
C LEU A 156 13.45 -34.34 -30.95
N ASP A 157 12.41 -35.17 -31.02
CA ASP A 157 12.59 -36.49 -31.66
C ASP A 157 11.25 -37.02 -32.19
N ARG A 158 11.29 -37.40 -33.47
CA ARG A 158 10.20 -37.97 -34.23
C ARG A 158 10.64 -39.40 -34.53
N LYS A 159 10.45 -40.32 -33.58
CA LYS A 159 10.69 -41.78 -33.72
C LYS A 159 10.20 -42.43 -32.40
N LYS A 160 9.36 -43.47 -32.33
CA LYS A 160 8.95 -44.54 -33.24
C LYS A 160 7.56 -45.07 -32.83
N ARG A 161 6.94 -45.76 -33.77
CA ARG A 161 5.67 -46.51 -33.72
C ARG A 161 5.61 -47.55 -32.60
N THR A 162 4.41 -47.79 -32.07
CA THR A 162 3.74 -49.12 -31.98
C THR A 162 2.26 -48.95 -31.63
N PRO A 163 1.30 -49.66 -32.26
CA PRO A 163 -0.09 -49.70 -31.84
C PRO A 163 -0.43 -50.95 -30.99
N LEU A 164 -1.46 -50.75 -30.14
CA LEU A 164 -2.39 -51.66 -29.45
C LEU A 164 -1.90 -52.98 -28.81
N SER A 165 -2.44 -53.21 -27.61
CA SER A 165 -3.30 -54.38 -27.38
C SER A 165 -4.51 -53.99 -26.55
#